data_AF-A0A651FDY5-F1
#
_entry.id   AF-A0A651FDY5-F1
#
_cell.length_a   1.000
_cell.length_b   1.000
_cell.length_c   1.000
_cell.angle_alpha   90.00
_cell.angle_beta   90.00
_cell.angle_gamma   90.00
#
_symmetry.space_group_name_H-M   'P 1'
#
loop_
_entity.id
_entity.type
_entity.pdbx_description
1 polymer ?
#
loop_
_entity_poly.entity_id
_entity_poly.type
_entity_poly.pdbx_seq_one_letter_code
_entity_poly.pdbx_strand_id
1 'polypeptide(L)'
;MPTTPINPVKPDKDERGGKKQDTKHKNTSGEGEFAEDSMIFSLDAVTGILQEQISEDIDLYQEVRLLVKELKKRRVTEIAVAADEDPLEALARVAREAGILK
;
A
#
# COMPACT_ATOMS: atom_id res chain seq x y z
N MET A 1 16.21 42.55 -32.56
CA MET A 1 16.21 41.14 -32.08
C MET A 1 15.12 40.39 -32.85
N PRO A 2 15.43 39.36 -33.65
CA PRO A 2 14.42 38.46 -34.21
C PRO A 2 14.39 37.13 -33.45
N THR A 3 13.21 36.72 -32.97
CA THR A 3 12.95 35.41 -32.37
C THR A 3 12.74 34.38 -33.48
N THR A 4 13.53 33.31 -33.48
CA THR A 4 13.34 32.17 -34.38
C THR A 4 12.13 31.33 -33.92
N PRO A 5 11.15 31.05 -34.78
CA PRO A 5 10.05 30.14 -34.46
C PRO A 5 10.55 28.69 -34.45
N ILE A 6 10.20 27.95 -33.39
CA ILE A 6 10.42 26.50 -33.28
C ILE A 6 9.45 25.80 -34.24
N ASN A 7 9.97 25.13 -35.26
CA ASN A 7 9.19 24.26 -36.12
C ASN A 7 8.78 22.98 -35.36
N PRO A 8 7.53 22.50 -35.54
CA PRO A 8 7.02 21.32 -34.84
C PRO A 8 7.72 20.04 -35.32
N VAL A 9 8.34 19.31 -34.40
CA VAL A 9 8.81 17.93 -34.64
C VAL A 9 7.56 17.05 -34.77
N LYS A 10 7.44 16.39 -35.92
CA LYS A 10 6.42 15.37 -36.20
C LYS A 10 6.57 14.18 -35.23
N PRO A 11 5.48 13.48 -34.89
CA PRO A 11 5.56 12.25 -34.11
C PRO A 11 6.18 11.14 -34.96
N ASP A 12 7.31 10.61 -34.53
CA ASP A 12 7.89 9.41 -35.11
C ASP A 12 6.97 8.22 -34.78
N LYS A 13 6.29 7.71 -35.83
CA LYS A 13 5.66 6.40 -35.83
C LYS A 13 6.74 5.39 -36.22
N ASP A 14 7.38 4.80 -35.22
CA ASP A 14 8.18 3.57 -35.40
C ASP A 14 7.39 2.38 -34.82
N GLU A 15 6.68 1.73 -35.73
CA GLU A 15 6.05 0.42 -35.57
C GLU A 15 7.16 -0.64 -35.50
N ARG A 16 7.71 -0.90 -34.31
CA ARG A 16 8.66 -2.00 -34.07
C ARG A 16 8.02 -3.13 -33.28
N GLY A 17 7.49 -4.08 -34.05
CA GLY A 17 7.83 -5.50 -33.98
C GLY A 17 7.76 -6.15 -32.61
N GLY A 18 6.71 -6.97 -32.43
CA GLY A 18 6.57 -7.85 -31.29
C GLY A 18 7.81 -8.70 -31.02
N LYS A 19 8.14 -8.85 -29.73
CA LYS A 19 9.00 -9.93 -29.24
C LYS A 19 8.19 -10.81 -28.31
N LYS A 20 8.20 -12.08 -28.68
CA LYS A 20 7.49 -13.20 -28.07
C LYS A 20 8.01 -13.52 -26.66
N GLN A 21 7.12 -14.19 -25.94
CA GLN A 21 7.23 -14.83 -24.63
C GLN A 21 8.49 -15.68 -24.47
N ASP A 22 9.06 -15.67 -23.26
CA ASP A 22 9.54 -16.87 -22.60
C ASP A 22 9.18 -16.80 -21.11
N THR A 23 8.42 -17.80 -20.71
CA THR A 23 7.89 -18.04 -19.37
C THR A 23 9.01 -18.51 -18.43
N LYS A 24 9.03 -17.95 -17.21
CA LYS A 24 9.29 -18.68 -15.95
C LYS A 24 9.09 -17.73 -14.77
N HIS A 25 7.82 -17.37 -14.54
CA HIS A 25 7.41 -17.03 -13.18
C HIS A 25 7.46 -18.32 -12.36
N LYS A 26 8.55 -18.50 -11.61
CA LYS A 26 8.58 -19.47 -10.52
C LYS A 26 7.96 -18.75 -9.33
N ASN A 27 6.62 -18.65 -9.33
CA ASN A 27 5.89 -18.26 -8.14
C ASN A 27 6.07 -19.42 -7.18
N THR A 28 7.02 -19.30 -6.27
CA THR A 28 7.09 -20.19 -5.12
C THR A 28 5.75 -20.10 -4.44
N SER A 29 5.00 -21.20 -4.53
CA SER A 29 3.94 -21.57 -3.63
C SER A 29 4.45 -21.35 -2.21
N GLY A 30 4.21 -20.15 -1.68
CA GLY A 30 4.10 -19.95 -0.26
C GLY A 30 2.70 -20.41 0.07
N GLU A 31 2.61 -21.62 0.63
CA GLU A 31 1.48 -22.06 1.43
C GLU A 31 1.25 -21.01 2.52
N GLY A 32 0.48 -19.97 2.17
CA GLY A 32 -0.15 -19.08 3.12
C GLY A 32 -1.55 -19.64 3.29
N GLU A 33 -1.75 -20.37 4.38
CA GLU A 33 -3.06 -20.62 4.95
C GLU A 33 -3.68 -19.25 5.25
N PHE A 34 -4.28 -18.61 4.25
CA PHE A 34 -5.09 -17.42 4.46
C PHE A 34 -6.33 -17.92 5.18
N ALA A 35 -6.39 -17.66 6.49
CA ALA A 35 -7.59 -17.91 7.28
C ALA A 35 -8.80 -17.40 6.48
N GLU A 36 -9.75 -18.29 6.18
CA GLU A 36 -10.96 -18.01 5.37
C GLU A 36 -11.81 -16.84 5.91
N ASP A 37 -11.45 -16.28 7.07
CA ASP A 37 -12.13 -15.20 7.79
C ASP A 37 -11.39 -13.84 7.80
N SER A 38 -10.30 -13.68 7.02
CA SER A 38 -9.55 -12.42 6.98
C SER A 38 -9.97 -11.52 5.82
N MET A 39 -10.41 -10.30 6.13
CA MET A 39 -10.70 -9.28 5.13
C MET A 39 -9.46 -8.39 4.94
N ILE A 40 -9.07 -8.17 3.68
CA ILE A 40 -7.96 -7.27 3.34
C ILE A 40 -8.50 -5.87 3.13
N PHE A 41 -8.04 -4.93 3.95
CA PHE A 41 -8.37 -3.52 3.84
C PHE A 41 -7.15 -2.72 3.41
N SER A 42 -7.39 -1.59 2.74
CA SER A 42 -6.31 -0.61 2.56
C SER A 42 -5.94 -0.01 3.91
N LEU A 43 -4.66 0.33 4.07
CA LEU A 43 -4.17 1.00 5.28
C LEU A 43 -4.97 2.29 5.57
N ASP A 44 -5.36 3.02 4.52
CA ASP A 44 -6.17 4.24 4.65
C ASP A 44 -7.60 3.93 5.12
N ALA A 45 -8.21 2.82 4.68
CA ALA A 45 -9.54 2.41 5.17
C ALA A 45 -9.51 2.05 6.65
N VAL A 46 -8.52 1.26 7.08
CA VAL A 46 -8.31 0.94 8.51
C VAL A 46 -8.07 2.20 9.31
N THR A 47 -7.24 3.11 8.80
CA THR A 47 -7.00 4.40 9.46
C THR A 47 -8.29 5.20 9.58
N GLY A 48 -9.11 5.31 8.54
CA GLY A 48 -10.39 6.03 8.56
C GLY A 48 -11.33 5.50 9.65
N ILE A 49 -11.50 4.17 9.72
CA ILE A 49 -12.31 3.51 10.76
C ILE A 49 -11.77 3.86 12.16
N LEU A 50 -10.45 3.81 12.36
CA LEU A 50 -9.82 4.16 13.63
C LEU A 50 -9.96 5.64 13.99
N GLN A 51 -9.92 6.55 13.02
CA GLN A 51 -10.14 7.98 13.29
C GLN A 51 -11.56 8.26 13.81
N GLU A 52 -12.56 7.56 13.29
CA GLU A 52 -13.94 7.69 13.76
C GLU A 52 -14.09 7.16 15.20
N GLN A 53 -13.49 6.00 15.50
CA GLN A 53 -13.58 5.35 16.81
C GLN A 53 -12.77 6.05 17.91
N ILE A 54 -11.60 6.59 17.57
CA ILE A 54 -10.62 7.15 18.53
C ILE A 54 -10.81 8.67 18.67
N SER A 55 -11.88 9.24 18.12
CA SER A 55 -12.12 10.69 18.10
C SER A 55 -12.13 11.36 19.48
N GLU A 56 -12.33 10.60 20.56
CA GLU A 56 -12.30 11.07 21.95
C GLU A 56 -10.91 10.99 22.61
N ASP A 57 -10.00 10.17 22.10
CA ASP A 57 -8.66 9.95 22.67
C ASP A 57 -7.57 10.51 21.76
N ILE A 58 -7.17 11.75 22.07
CA ILE A 58 -6.19 12.52 21.30
C ILE A 58 -4.81 11.86 21.28
N ASP A 59 -4.42 11.19 22.37
CA ASP A 59 -3.11 10.56 22.47
C ASP A 59 -3.07 9.31 21.59
N LEU A 60 -4.11 8.48 21.68
CA LEU A 60 -4.24 7.29 20.85
C LEU A 60 -4.33 7.63 19.35
N TYR A 61 -5.05 8.69 18.99
CA TYR A 61 -5.10 9.17 17.60
C TYR A 61 -3.72 9.58 17.07
N GLN A 62 -2.91 10.26 17.90
CA GLN A 62 -1.55 10.66 17.51
C GLN A 62 -0.64 9.44 17.30
N GLU A 63 -0.74 8.43 18.18
CA GLU A 63 0.01 7.19 18.04
C GLU A 63 -0.36 6.44 16.75
N VAL A 64 -1.66 6.24 16.49
CA VAL A 64 -2.15 5.62 15.26
C VAL A 64 -1.63 6.36 14.03
N ARG A 65 -1.72 7.69 14.03
CA ARG A 65 -1.23 8.52 12.92
C ARG A 65 0.27 8.37 12.69
N LEU A 66 1.06 8.26 13.76
CA LEU A 66 2.51 8.02 13.68
C LEU A 66 2.80 6.63 13.10
N LEU A 67 2.11 5.59 13.58
CA LEU A 67 2.26 4.22 13.09
C LEU A 67 1.93 4.12 11.59
N VAL A 68 0.80 4.66 11.17
CA VAL A 68 0.38 4.69 9.76
C VAL A 68 1.43 5.40 8.90
N LYS A 69 2.01 6.50 9.39
CA LYS A 69 3.05 7.22 8.67
C LYS A 69 4.32 6.37 8.48
N GLU A 70 4.75 5.66 9.51
CA GLU A 70 5.91 4.76 9.43
C GLU A 70 5.63 3.54 8.53
N LEU A 71 4.42 2.99 8.58
CA LEU A 71 3.98 1.91 7.69
C LEU A 71 4.00 2.34 6.22
N LYS A 72 3.52 3.54 5.92
CA LYS A 72 3.60 4.12 4.56
C LYS A 72 5.05 4.30 4.10
N LYS A 73 5.97 4.71 4.98
CA LYS A 73 7.41 4.80 4.62
C LYS A 73 7.98 3.43 4.24
N ARG A 74 7.49 2.35 4.85
CA ARG A 74 7.87 0.97 4.55
C ARG A 74 7.10 0.36 3.38
N ARG A 75 6.29 1.15 2.66
CA ARG A 75 5.43 0.74 1.54
C ARG A 75 4.37 -0.29 1.92
N VAL A 76 3.95 -0.31 3.18
CA VAL A 76 2.77 -1.06 3.60
C VAL A 76 1.54 -0.29 3.12
N THR A 77 0.77 -0.90 2.22
CA THR A 77 -0.44 -0.31 1.62
C THR A 77 -1.72 -1.03 2.04
N GLU A 78 -1.59 -2.25 2.53
CA GLU A 78 -2.69 -3.17 2.84
C GLU A 78 -2.46 -3.79 4.22
N ILE A 79 -3.55 -4.05 4.92
CA ILE A 79 -3.59 -4.72 6.22
C ILE A 79 -4.66 -5.80 6.14
N ALA A 80 -4.28 -7.02 6.51
CA ALA A 80 -5.24 -8.06 6.80
C ALA A 80 -5.81 -7.83 8.20
N VAL A 81 -7.12 -7.74 8.31
CA VAL A 81 -7.85 -7.65 9.58
C VAL A 81 -8.74 -8.88 9.68
N ALA A 82 -8.60 -9.65 10.76
CA ALA A 82 -9.51 -10.78 10.99
C ALA A 82 -10.90 -10.26 11.38
N ALA A 83 -11.97 -10.99 11.04
CA ALA A 83 -13.34 -10.55 11.30
C ALA A 83 -13.62 -10.22 12.78
N ASP A 84 -12.98 -10.94 13.70
CA ASP A 84 -13.10 -10.74 15.16
C ASP A 84 -11.97 -9.87 15.76
N GLU A 85 -11.04 -9.36 14.95
CA GLU A 85 -9.89 -8.58 15.41
C GLU A 85 -10.15 -7.09 15.30
N ASP A 86 -9.80 -6.35 16.35
CA ASP A 86 -9.94 -4.89 16.35
C ASP A 86 -8.98 -4.27 15.31
N PRO A 87 -9.42 -3.27 14.51
CA PRO A 87 -8.57 -2.65 13.51
C PRO A 87 -7.30 -2.00 14.10
N LEU A 88 -7.34 -1.56 15.37
CA LEU A 88 -6.18 -1.01 16.08
C LEU A 88 -5.15 -2.10 16.36
N GLU A 89 -5.62 -3.27 16.75
CA GLU A 89 -4.77 -4.42 17.05
C GLU A 89 -4.16 -4.99 15.77
N ALA A 90 -4.94 -5.06 14.69
CA ALA A 90 -4.41 -5.39 13.36
C ALA A 90 -3.33 -4.40 12.90
N LEU A 91 -3.54 -3.09 13.09
CA LEU A 91 -2.54 -2.06 12.80
C LEU A 91 -1.27 -2.25 13.64
N ALA A 92 -1.42 -2.52 14.94
CA ALA A 92 -0.31 -2.75 15.85
C ALA A 92 0.48 -4.02 15.47
N ARG A 93 -0.21 -5.10 15.09
CA ARG A 93 0.41 -6.33 14.58
C ARG A 93 1.26 -6.04 13.36
N VAL A 94 0.70 -5.39 12.35
CA VAL A 94 1.44 -5.06 11.13
C VAL A 94 2.60 -4.11 11.42
N ALA A 95 2.45 -3.18 12.36
CA ALA A 95 3.55 -2.33 12.81
C ALA A 95 4.66 -3.11 13.54
N ARG A 96 4.35 -4.16 14.30
CA ARG A 96 5.35 -5.07 14.89
C ARG A 96 6.04 -5.92 13.83
N GLU A 97 5.29 -6.48 12.87
CA GLU A 97 5.84 -7.24 11.73
C GLU A 97 6.76 -6.36 10.88
N ALA A 98 6.35 -5.10 10.68
CA ALA A 98 7.16 -4.10 10.02
C ALA A 98 8.32 -3.61 10.90
N GLY A 99 8.47 -4.06 12.15
CA GLY A 99 9.57 -3.66 13.05
C GLY A 99 9.55 -2.17 13.44
N ILE A 100 8.37 -1.56 13.49
CA ILE A 100 8.13 -0.19 13.96
C ILE A 100 7.91 -0.19 15.48
N LEU A 101 7.07 -1.11 15.97
CA LEU A 101 6.85 -1.37 17.39
C LEU A 101 7.78 -2.50 17.85
N LYS A 102 8.37 -2.35 19.04
CA LYS A 102 9.22 -3.35 19.70
C LYS A 102 8.48 -4.03 20.84
#